data_AF-A0A8X6LX99-F1
#
_entry.id   AF-A0A8X6LX99-F1
#
_cell.length_a   1.000
_cell.length_b   1.000
_cell.length_c   1.000
_cell.angle_alpha   90.00
_cell.angle_beta   90.00
_cell.angle_gamma   90.00
#
_symmetry.space_group_name_H-M   'P 1'
#
loop_
_entity.id
_entity.type
_entity.pdbx_description
1 polymer ?
#
loop_
_entity_poly.entity_id
_entity_poly.type
_entity_poly.pdbx_seq_one_letter_code
_entity_poly.pdbx_strand_id
1 'polypeptide(L)'
;MKTVFFIFALFLVINLAVSKVQYKNPDSVDYSFYRSFEKMHGINVDCQGNQTFTQYADCDKRCDFIDPPEDCAGATYVACACKDGYIAVDESREKCVKPEDCP
;
A
#
# COMPACT_ATOMS: atom_id res chain seq x y z
N MET A 1 -30.60 -33.20 27.79
CA MET A 1 -30.35 -31.74 27.72
C MET A 1 -28.86 -31.39 27.82
N LYS A 2 -28.07 -31.98 28.71
CA LYS A 2 -26.62 -31.68 28.84
C LYS A 2 -25.79 -31.96 27.56
N THR A 3 -26.13 -33.00 26.80
CA THR A 3 -25.42 -33.39 25.57
C THR A 3 -25.57 -32.41 24.40
N VAL A 4 -26.67 -31.66 24.32
CA VAL A 4 -26.91 -30.70 23.22
C VAL A 4 -26.02 -29.45 23.38
N PHE A 5 -25.79 -29.01 24.62
CA PHE A 5 -24.91 -27.88 24.92
C PHE A 5 -23.44 -28.15 24.55
N PHE A 6 -22.97 -29.40 24.72
CA PHE A 6 -21.60 -29.77 24.34
C PHE A 6 -21.37 -29.73 22.83
N ILE A 7 -22.35 -30.15 22.03
CA ILE A 7 -22.24 -30.12 20.56
C ILE A 7 -22.18 -28.67 20.06
N PHE A 8 -23.01 -27.79 20.62
CA PHE A 8 -23.02 -26.37 20.25
C PHE A 8 -21.72 -25.65 20.60
N ALA A 9 -21.15 -25.95 21.78
CA ALA A 9 -19.85 -25.42 22.18
C ALA A 9 -18.72 -25.90 21.25
N LEU A 10 -18.76 -27.16 20.81
CA LEU A 10 -17.77 -27.71 19.88
C LEU A 10 -17.85 -27.02 18.51
N PHE A 11 -19.06 -26.79 17.99
CA PHE A 11 -19.25 -26.06 16.73
C PHE A 11 -18.77 -24.60 16.80
N LEU A 12 -18.98 -23.92 17.92
CA LEU A 12 -18.49 -22.55 18.12
C LEU A 12 -16.95 -22.48 18.13
N VAL A 13 -16.28 -23.43 18.76
CA VAL A 13 -14.80 -23.49 18.78
C VAL A 13 -14.23 -23.80 17.39
N ILE A 14 -14.87 -24.67 16.62
CA ILE A 14 -14.46 -24.97 15.23
C ILE A 14 -14.59 -23.72 14.34
N ASN A 15 -15.68 -22.96 14.47
CA ASN A 15 -15.85 -21.73 13.69
C ASN A 15 -14.86 -20.63 14.08
N LEU A 16 -14.49 -20.50 15.37
CA LEU A 16 -13.47 -19.54 15.81
C LEU A 16 -12.06 -19.90 15.32
N ALA A 17 -11.75 -21.18 15.13
CA ALA A 17 -10.44 -21.62 14.64
C ALA A 17 -10.24 -21.30 13.14
N VAL A 18 -11.31 -21.26 12.34
CA VAL A 18 -11.26 -20.93 10.90
C VAL A 18 -11.07 -19.42 10.68
N SER A 19 -11.42 -18.58 11.66
CA SER A 19 -11.26 -17.11 11.58
C SER A 19 -9.85 -16.61 11.83
N LYS A 20 -8.84 -17.48 11.92
CA LYS A 20 -7.43 -17.06 11.79
C LYS A 20 -7.15 -16.69 10.34
N VAL A 21 -7.79 -15.62 9.88
CA VAL A 21 -7.45 -14.88 8.68
C VAL A 21 -5.97 -14.60 8.79
N GLN A 22 -5.19 -15.23 7.90
CA GLN A 22 -3.79 -14.92 7.74
C GLN A 22 -3.70 -13.44 7.39
N TYR A 23 -3.31 -12.62 8.36
CA TYR A 23 -2.89 -11.26 8.13
C TYR A 23 -1.60 -11.36 7.30
N LYS A 24 -1.76 -11.36 5.97
CA LYS A 24 -0.64 -11.31 5.04
C LYS A 24 0.16 -10.07 5.40
N ASN A 25 1.46 -10.26 5.59
CA ASN A 25 2.40 -9.18 5.82
C ASN A 25 2.19 -8.09 4.75
N PRO A 26 1.93 -6.82 5.12
CA PRO A 26 1.69 -5.72 4.17
C PRO A 26 2.81 -5.52 3.15
N ASP A 27 4.00 -6.09 3.39
CA ASP A 27 5.17 -6.00 2.52
C ASP A 27 5.04 -6.74 1.16
N SER A 28 3.89 -7.34 0.84
CA SER A 28 3.66 -8.01 -0.45
C SER A 28 2.29 -7.70 -1.04
N VAL A 29 1.93 -6.42 -1.08
CA VAL A 29 0.80 -5.98 -1.93
C VAL A 29 1.15 -6.30 -3.38
N ASP A 30 0.40 -7.22 -3.98
CA ASP A 30 0.54 -7.56 -5.39
C ASP A 30 -0.14 -6.49 -6.26
N TYR A 31 0.68 -5.65 -6.90
CA TYR A 31 0.20 -4.61 -7.81
C TYR A 31 -0.06 -5.10 -9.25
N SER A 32 0.02 -6.41 -9.52
CA SER A 32 -0.16 -6.97 -10.87
C SER A 32 -1.51 -6.62 -11.51
N PHE A 33 -2.57 -6.61 -10.71
CA PHE A 33 -3.91 -6.20 -11.14
C PHE A 33 -3.91 -4.74 -11.61
N TYR A 34 -3.45 -3.81 -10.77
CA TYR A 34 -3.37 -2.38 -11.10
C TYR A 34 -2.49 -2.12 -12.30
N ARG A 35 -1.30 -2.76 -12.35
CA ARG A 35 -0.38 -2.66 -13.48
C ARG A 35 -1.06 -3.06 -14.80
N SER A 36 -1.90 -4.10 -14.77
CA SER A 36 -2.64 -4.55 -15.96
C SER A 36 -3.76 -3.59 -16.33
N PHE A 37 -4.49 -3.08 -15.34
CA PHE A 37 -5.54 -2.07 -15.52
C PHE A 37 -4.99 -0.80 -16.17
N GLU A 38 -3.94 -0.22 -15.60
CA GLU A 38 -3.29 0.99 -16.12
C GLU A 38 -2.78 0.80 -17.55
N LYS A 39 -2.15 -0.35 -17.86
CA LYS A 39 -1.71 -0.69 -19.22
C LYS A 39 -2.87 -0.72 -20.23
N MET A 40 -4.04 -1.26 -19.84
CA MET A 40 -5.23 -1.28 -20.71
C MET A 40 -5.76 0.13 -20.99
N HIS A 41 -5.54 1.09 -20.09
CA HIS A 41 -5.92 2.49 -20.24
C HIS A 41 -4.83 3.36 -20.88
N GLY A 42 -3.72 2.75 -21.37
CA GLY A 42 -2.64 3.47 -22.03
C GLY A 42 -1.71 4.23 -21.09
N ILE A 43 -1.78 3.95 -19.78
CA ILE A 43 -0.91 4.56 -18.77
C ILE A 43 0.41 3.78 -18.72
N ASN A 44 1.52 4.52 -18.72
CA ASN A 44 2.85 3.93 -18.64
C ASN A 44 3.14 3.48 -17.20
N VAL A 45 3.39 2.18 -17.03
CA VAL A 45 3.70 1.53 -15.75
C VAL A 45 5.16 1.08 -15.67
N ASP A 46 5.95 1.36 -16.69
CA ASP A 46 7.37 1.05 -16.78
C ASP A 46 8.17 2.25 -16.24
N CYS A 47 8.25 2.30 -14.90
CA CYS A 47 8.90 3.36 -14.16
C CYS A 47 10.41 3.40 -14.41
N GLN A 48 10.98 4.60 -14.51
CA GLN A 48 12.40 4.79 -14.81
C GLN A 48 13.18 5.39 -13.63
N GLY A 49 14.51 5.25 -13.66
CA GLY A 49 15.40 5.84 -12.66
C GLY A 49 15.12 5.34 -11.24
N ASN A 50 14.81 6.27 -10.33
CA ASN A 50 14.56 6.01 -8.91
C ASN A 50 13.07 5.78 -8.57
N GLN A 51 12.24 5.48 -9.57
CA GLN A 51 10.83 5.16 -9.38
C GLN A 51 10.55 3.66 -9.48
N THR A 52 9.48 3.21 -8.83
CA THR A 52 8.92 1.87 -8.91
C THR A 52 7.39 1.96 -8.96
N PHE A 53 6.74 0.96 -9.55
CA PHE A 53 5.27 0.92 -9.62
C PHE A 53 4.74 0.45 -8.27
N THR A 54 4.24 1.38 -7.46
CA THR A 54 3.85 1.13 -6.07
C THR A 54 2.71 2.06 -5.66
N GLN A 55 2.16 1.83 -4.47
CA GLN A 55 1.21 2.74 -3.85
C GLN A 55 1.93 3.96 -3.25
N TYR A 56 1.30 5.13 -3.34
CA TYR A 56 1.74 6.36 -2.69
C TYR A 56 0.52 7.17 -2.21
N ALA A 57 0.70 8.06 -1.24
CA ALA A 57 -0.36 8.92 -0.71
C ALA A 57 -0.06 10.40 -0.98
N ASP A 58 -1.08 11.26 -1.12
CA ASP A 58 -0.90 12.72 -1.34
C ASP A 58 -0.01 13.40 -0.31
N CYS A 59 -0.03 12.88 0.92
CA CYS A 59 0.74 13.36 2.06
C CYS A 59 2.09 12.69 2.23
N ASP A 60 2.52 11.81 1.33
CA ASP A 60 3.88 11.28 1.45
C ASP A 60 4.87 12.43 1.49
N LYS A 61 5.94 12.22 2.25
CA LYS A 61 7.01 13.18 2.39
C LYS A 61 7.62 13.50 1.02
N ARG A 62 7.84 14.79 0.79
CA ARG A 62 8.49 15.35 -0.40
C ARG A 62 9.47 16.44 0.00
N CYS A 63 10.30 16.88 -0.93
CA CYS A 63 11.18 18.02 -0.68
C CYS A 63 10.39 19.31 -0.43
N ASP A 64 9.30 19.53 -1.17
CA ASP A 64 8.38 20.65 -0.95
C ASP A 64 7.39 20.44 0.22
N PHE A 65 7.39 19.26 0.83
CA PHE A 65 6.45 18.86 1.87
C PHE A 65 7.09 17.88 2.87
N ILE A 66 7.97 18.42 3.72
CA ILE A 66 8.86 17.64 4.60
C ILE A 66 8.13 17.10 5.84
N ASP A 67 7.14 17.83 6.34
CA ASP A 67 6.42 17.54 7.58
C ASP A 67 4.91 17.38 7.30
N PRO A 68 4.51 16.29 6.62
CA PRO A 68 3.10 16.02 6.39
C PRO A 68 2.35 15.79 7.71
N PRO A 69 1.05 16.13 7.79
CA PRO A 69 0.25 15.83 8.96
C PRO A 69 0.20 14.32 9.21
N GLU A 70 0.27 13.93 10.49
CA GLU A 70 0.18 12.52 10.91
C GLU A 70 -1.12 11.87 10.44
N ASP A 71 -2.23 12.60 10.53
CA ASP A 71 -3.51 12.25 9.93
C ASP A 71 -3.59 12.76 8.49
N CYS A 72 -3.20 11.88 7.57
CA CYS A 72 -3.39 12.10 6.16
C CYS A 72 -4.77 11.64 5.71
N ALA A 73 -5.69 12.59 5.52
CA ALA A 73 -6.99 12.35 4.87
C ALA A 73 -6.89 12.29 3.33
N GLY A 74 -5.67 12.25 2.78
CA GLY A 74 -5.40 12.24 1.34
C GLY A 74 -5.76 10.91 0.67
N ALA A 75 -5.89 10.95 -0.65
CA ALA A 75 -6.12 9.73 -1.42
C ALA A 75 -4.80 8.94 -1.55
N THR A 76 -4.94 7.64 -1.79
CA THR A 76 -3.82 6.78 -2.17
C THR A 76 -3.95 6.39 -3.63
N TYR A 77 -2.81 6.31 -4.31
CA TYR A 77 -2.70 6.09 -5.75
C TYR A 77 -1.74 4.95 -6.00
N VAL A 78 -1.96 4.21 -7.08
CA VAL A 78 -1.04 3.17 -7.54
C VAL A 78 -0.48 3.59 -8.90
N ALA A 79 0.77 4.06 -8.91
CA ALA A 79 1.45 4.49 -10.13
C ALA A 79 2.97 4.40 -9.96
N CYS A 80 3.73 5.02 -10.86
CA CYS A 80 5.17 5.19 -10.67
C CYS A 80 5.43 6.22 -9.56
N ALA A 81 5.97 5.75 -8.43
CA ALA A 81 6.35 6.57 -7.30
C ALA A 81 7.79 6.27 -6.88
N CYS A 82 8.34 7.03 -5.93
CA CYS A 82 9.72 6.88 -5.51
C CYS A 82 9.97 5.54 -4.82
N LYS A 83 11.13 4.93 -5.12
CA LYS A 83 11.62 3.73 -4.43
C LYS A 83 11.90 4.05 -2.95
N ASP A 84 11.92 3.01 -2.12
CA ASP A 84 12.30 3.12 -0.72
C ASP A 84 13.64 3.87 -0.57
N GLY A 85 13.65 4.84 0.35
CA GLY A 85 14.80 5.72 0.60
C GLY A 85 14.91 6.93 -0.35
N TYR A 86 13.99 7.08 -1.30
CA TYR A 86 13.87 8.27 -2.15
C TYR A 86 12.53 8.97 -1.90
N ILE A 87 12.52 10.29 -2.04
CA ILE A 87 11.32 11.12 -1.94
C ILE A 87 11.14 11.97 -3.19
N ALA A 88 9.90 12.34 -3.48
CA ALA A 88 9.61 13.19 -4.61
C ALA A 88 10.07 14.63 -4.34
N VAL A 89 10.50 15.32 -5.40
CA VAL A 89 10.84 16.75 -5.29
C VAL A 89 9.60 17.58 -5.04
N ASP A 90 8.50 17.25 -5.73
CA ASP A 90 7.22 17.96 -5.67
C ASP A 90 6.03 17.01 -5.91
N GLU A 91 4.82 17.56 -5.89
CA GLU A 91 3.56 16.84 -6.09
C GLU A 91 3.47 16.05 -7.41
N SER A 92 4.21 16.45 -8.47
CA SER A 92 4.22 15.73 -9.75
C SER A 92 4.87 14.36 -9.65
N ARG A 93 5.76 14.17 -8.67
CA ARG A 93 6.54 12.94 -8.44
C ARG A 93 7.38 12.47 -9.62
N GLU A 94 7.59 13.32 -10.65
CA GLU A 94 8.39 12.99 -11.82
C GLU A 94 9.87 12.74 -11.47
N LYS A 95 10.35 13.40 -10.41
CA LYS A 95 11.74 13.30 -9.95
C LYS A 95 11.81 12.81 -8.51
N CYS A 96 12.59 11.76 -8.30
CA CYS A 96 12.87 11.17 -7.00
C CYS A 96 14.34 11.32 -6.63
N VAL A 97 14.60 11.92 -5.47
CA VAL A 97 15.94 12.19 -4.92
C VAL A 97 16.04 11.61 -3.52
N LYS A 98 17.26 11.49 -3.00
CA LYS A 98 17.39 11.18 -1.58
C LYS A 98 16.99 12.41 -0.74
N PRO A 99 16.49 12.23 0.49
CA PRO A 99 16.11 13.37 1.33
C PRO A 99 17.22 14.41 1.53
N GLU A 100 18.49 13.97 1.61
CA GLU A 100 19.66 14.85 1.72
C GLU A 100 19.96 15.67 0.46
N ASP A 101 19.39 15.29 -0.70
CA ASP A 101 19.61 15.91 -2.00
C ASP A 101 18.44 16.86 -2.40
N CYS A 102 17.56 17.21 -1.45
CA CYS A 102 16.49 18.17 -1.70
C CYS A 102 17.05 19.58 -2.02
N PRO A 103 16.47 20.28 -3.01
CA PRO A 103 16.89 21.62 -3.43
C PRO A 103 16.59 22.71 -2.41
#